data_AF-A0A147JVA8-F1
#
_entry.id   AF-A0A147JVA8-F1
#
_cell.length_a   1.000
_cell.length_b   1.000
_cell.length_c   1.000
_cell.angle_alpha   90.00
_cell.angle_beta   90.00
_cell.angle_gamma   90.00
#
_symmetry.space_group_name_H-M   'P 1'
#
loop_
_entity.id
_entity.type
_entity.pdbx_description
1 polymer ?
#
loop_
_entity_poly.entity_id
_entity_poly.type
_entity_poly.pdbx_seq_one_letter_code
_entity_poly.pdbx_strand_id
1 'polypeptide(L)'
;MKPDLKSFVEAMCKKDNKKAKEALEVINRGLDLNDDFWKGYRLALHGMIAALETGDELTVIRRVIIGGYARQDIQDLLNQANARLSNAFRPKDEQGFNTAWVDVLQIFSQIV
;
A
#
# COMPACT_ATOMS: atom_id res chain seq x y z
N MET A 1 3.95 15.30 -6.88
CA MET A 1 5.18 14.54 -6.54
C MET A 1 4.76 13.14 -6.13
N LYS A 2 5.42 12.07 -6.60
CA LYS A 2 5.08 10.71 -6.18
C LYS A 2 5.72 10.44 -4.81
N PRO A 3 5.00 9.86 -3.83
CA PRO A 3 5.57 9.55 -2.52
C PRO A 3 6.69 8.51 -2.65
N ASP A 4 7.78 8.67 -1.90
CA ASP A 4 8.77 7.61 -1.73
C ASP A 4 8.28 6.64 -0.64
N LEU A 5 7.93 5.43 -1.06
CA LEU A 5 7.41 4.38 -0.20
C LEU A 5 8.46 3.33 0.18
N LYS A 6 9.71 3.44 -0.27
CA LYS A 6 10.70 2.37 -0.10
C LYS A 6 10.90 2.01 1.37
N SER A 7 11.18 3.03 2.21
CA SER A 7 11.37 2.84 3.66
C SER A 7 10.12 2.30 4.36
N PHE A 8 8.93 2.68 3.87
CA PHE A 8 7.66 2.18 4.38
C PHE A 8 7.50 0.67 4.10
N VAL A 9 7.70 0.25 2.85
CA VAL A 9 7.59 -1.15 2.45
C VAL A 9 8.66 -2.01 3.13
N GLU A 10 9.92 -1.55 3.19
CA GLU A 10 10.98 -2.27 3.89
C GLU A 10 10.68 -2.48 5.38
N ALA A 11 10.13 -1.47 6.06
CA ALA A 11 9.73 -1.58 7.45
C ALA A 11 8.59 -2.59 7.64
N MET A 12 7.59 -2.57 6.75
CA MET A 12 6.51 -3.55 6.72
C MET A 12 7.04 -4.99 6.54
N CYS A 13 7.96 -5.22 5.58
CA CYS A 13 8.60 -6.53 5.37
C CYS A 13 9.32 -7.05 6.62
N LYS A 14 10.00 -6.15 7.35
CA LYS A 14 10.69 -6.45 8.61
C LYS A 14 9.74 -6.58 9.81
N LYS A 15 8.43 -6.39 9.61
CA LYS A 15 7.41 -6.31 10.67
C LYS A 15 7.74 -5.24 11.72
N ASP A 16 8.49 -4.21 11.34
CA ASP A 16 8.87 -3.08 12.19
C ASP A 16 7.76 -2.02 12.13
N ASN A 17 6.67 -2.27 12.86
CA ASN A 17 5.48 -1.40 12.85
C ASN A 17 5.80 0.04 13.28
N LYS A 18 6.79 0.23 14.16
CA LYS A 18 7.24 1.55 14.60
C LYS A 18 7.84 2.32 13.41
N LYS A 19 8.80 1.72 12.70
CA LYS A 19 9.41 2.37 11.52
C LYS A 19 8.42 2.55 10.38
N ALA A 20 7.48 1.62 10.20
CA ALA A 20 6.43 1.78 9.19
C ALA A 20 5.56 3.02 9.47
N LYS A 21 5.21 3.26 10.74
CA LYS A 21 4.49 4.47 11.16
C LYS A 21 5.31 5.75 10.97
N GLU A 22 6.58 5.75 11.37
CA GLU A 22 7.48 6.89 11.16
C GLU A 22 7.63 7.24 9.67
N ALA A 23 7.80 6.23 8.81
CA ALA A 23 7.85 6.43 7.36
C ALA A 23 6.52 6.99 6.82
N LEU A 24 5.38 6.49 7.31
CA LEU A 24 4.06 7.00 6.92
C LEU A 24 3.84 8.45 7.34
N GLU A 25 4.35 8.88 8.50
CA GLU A 25 4.31 10.30 8.89
C GLU A 25 5.08 11.19 7.92
N VAL A 26 6.27 10.76 7.48
CA VAL A 26 7.06 11.50 6.48
C VAL A 26 6.31 11.59 5.16
N ILE A 27 5.71 10.48 4.70
CA ILE A 27 4.88 10.44 3.49
C ILE A 27 3.72 11.44 3.63
N ASN A 28 2.98 11.41 4.74
CA ASN A 28 1.80 12.27 4.95
C ASN A 28 2.13 13.77 4.90
N ARG A 29 3.34 14.18 5.31
CA ARG A 29 3.76 15.59 5.22
C ARG A 29 3.93 16.07 3.78
N GLY A 30 4.16 15.16 2.83
CA GLY A 30 4.32 15.47 1.41
C GLY A 30 3.03 15.36 0.59
N LEU A 31 1.91 14.96 1.19
CA LEU A 31 0.64 14.78 0.50
C LEU A 31 -0.22 16.04 0.58
N ASP A 32 -0.84 16.43 -0.53
CA ASP A 32 -1.87 17.46 -0.54
C ASP A 32 -3.22 16.87 -0.14
N LEU A 33 -3.55 16.95 1.15
CA LEU A 33 -4.79 16.41 1.69
C LEU A 33 -6.05 17.20 1.32
N ASN A 34 -5.94 18.28 0.53
CA ASN A 34 -7.11 18.91 -0.08
C ASN A 34 -7.57 18.16 -1.35
N ASP A 35 -6.70 17.35 -1.96
CA ASP A 35 -7.04 16.47 -3.08
C ASP A 35 -7.58 15.12 -2.55
N ASP A 36 -8.79 14.77 -2.95
CA ASP A 36 -9.43 13.50 -2.58
C ASP A 36 -8.60 12.29 -3.00
N PHE A 37 -7.85 12.39 -4.10
CA PHE A 37 -6.90 11.35 -4.49
C PHE A 37 -5.91 11.04 -3.37
N TRP A 38 -5.26 12.05 -2.81
CA TRP A 38 -4.28 11.85 -1.75
C TRP A 38 -4.91 11.43 -0.41
N LYS A 39 -6.17 11.80 -0.15
CA LYS A 39 -6.92 11.27 1.00
C LYS A 39 -7.10 9.75 0.90
N GLY A 40 -7.53 9.27 -0.26
CA GLY A 40 -7.68 7.84 -0.52
C GLY A 40 -6.36 7.08 -0.50
N TYR A 41 -5.31 7.67 -1.08
CA TYR A 41 -3.95 7.12 -1.05
C TYR A 41 -3.46 6.94 0.39
N ARG A 42 -3.60 7.98 1.23
CA ARG A 42 -3.27 7.94 2.64
C ARG A 42 -4.09 6.88 3.39
N LEU A 43 -5.39 6.78 3.12
CA LEU A 43 -6.27 5.82 3.76
C LEU A 43 -5.80 4.37 3.52
N ALA A 44 -5.38 4.05 2.30
CA ALA A 44 -4.84 2.73 1.98
C ALA A 44 -3.59 2.40 2.80
N LEU A 45 -2.62 3.33 2.89
CA LEU A 45 -1.39 3.11 3.65
C LEU A 45 -1.66 2.91 5.16
N HIS A 46 -2.56 3.70 5.73
CA HIS A 46 -2.99 3.52 7.13
C HIS A 46 -3.68 2.17 7.34
N GLY A 47 -4.54 1.77 6.42
CA GLY A 47 -5.20 0.46 6.44
C GLY A 47 -4.20 -0.70 6.39
N MET A 48 -3.12 -0.57 5.61
CA MET A 48 -2.05 -1.57 5.55
C MET A 48 -1.32 -1.73 6.89
N ILE A 49 -0.96 -0.62 7.55
CA ILE A 49 -0.36 -0.68 8.90
C ILE A 49 -1.34 -1.33 9.88
N ALA A 50 -2.59 -0.87 9.90
CA ALA A 50 -3.60 -1.39 10.83
C ALA A 50 -3.77 -2.91 10.67
N ALA A 51 -3.81 -3.42 9.43
CA ALA A 51 -3.89 -4.85 9.15
C ALA A 51 -2.67 -5.65 9.66
N LEU A 52 -1.48 -5.04 9.71
CA LEU A 52 -0.30 -5.67 10.32
C LEU A 52 -0.37 -5.68 11.85
N GLU A 53 -0.98 -4.66 12.45
CA GLU A 53 -1.15 -4.54 13.91
C GLU A 53 -2.23 -5.46 14.47
N THR A 54 -3.32 -5.67 13.73
CA THR A 54 -4.41 -6.57 14.18
C THR A 54 -3.97 -8.03 14.24
N GLY A 55 -2.89 -8.39 13.55
CA GLY A 55 -2.40 -9.77 13.53
C GLY A 55 -3.33 -10.75 12.80
N ASP A 56 -4.29 -10.26 12.01
CA ASP A 56 -5.22 -11.09 11.26
C ASP A 56 -4.54 -11.71 10.02
N GLU A 57 -4.32 -13.02 10.07
CA GLU A 57 -3.69 -13.85 9.03
C GLU A 57 -4.41 -13.84 7.68
N LEU A 58 -5.65 -13.36 7.62
CA LEU A 58 -6.44 -13.31 6.39
C LEU A 58 -6.31 -11.98 5.64
N THR A 59 -5.68 -10.97 6.25
CA THR A 59 -5.49 -9.69 5.57
C THR A 59 -4.49 -9.82 4.42
N VAL A 60 -4.88 -9.32 3.24
CA VAL A 60 -4.09 -9.43 2.00
C VAL A 60 -2.66 -8.94 2.20
N ILE A 61 -2.47 -7.79 2.84
CA ILE A 61 -1.13 -7.21 3.06
C ILE A 61 -0.27 -8.07 3.98
N ARG A 62 -0.85 -8.68 5.01
CA ARG A 62 -0.12 -9.53 5.95
C ARG A 62 0.28 -10.84 5.28
N ARG A 63 -0.59 -11.41 4.44
CA ARG A 63 -0.24 -12.60 3.63
C ARG A 63 0.87 -12.32 2.62
N VAL A 64 0.85 -11.15 1.98
CA VAL A 64 1.92 -10.67 1.09
C VAL A 64 3.25 -10.59 1.87
N ILE A 65 3.25 -9.91 3.03
CA ILE A 65 4.47 -9.65 3.83
C ILE A 65 5.04 -10.90 4.53
N ILE A 66 4.20 -11.81 5.01
CA ILE A 66 4.65 -13.00 5.77
C ILE A 66 5.19 -14.11 4.82
N GLY A 67 5.22 -13.87 3.50
CA GLY A 67 5.70 -14.85 2.53
C GLY A 67 4.68 -15.95 2.23
N GLY A 68 3.40 -15.69 2.50
CA GLY A 68 2.29 -16.57 2.11
C GLY A 68 1.89 -16.42 0.62
N TYR A 69 2.58 -15.56 -0.12
CA TYR A 69 2.37 -15.30 -1.54
C TYR A 69 3.63 -15.68 -2.32
N ALA A 70 3.49 -16.58 -3.28
CA ALA A 70 4.49 -16.75 -4.33
C ALA A 70 4.54 -15.49 -5.21
N ARG A 71 5.62 -15.32 -5.97
CA ARG A 71 5.77 -14.19 -6.92
C ARG A 71 4.56 -14.02 -7.85
N GLN A 72 3.94 -15.14 -8.23
CA GLN A 72 2.75 -15.18 -9.07
C GLN A 72 1.51 -14.59 -8.38
N ASP A 73 1.32 -14.84 -7.09
CA ASP A 73 0.19 -14.31 -6.35
C ASP A 73 0.31 -12.78 -6.18
N ILE A 74 1.54 -12.25 -6.05
CA ILE A 74 1.80 -10.79 -6.04
C ILE A 74 1.43 -10.18 -7.39
N GLN A 75 1.76 -10.87 -8.49
CA GLN A 75 1.43 -10.42 -9.84
C GLN A 75 -0.10 -10.40 -10.07
N ASP A 76 -0.83 -11.38 -9.54
CA ASP A 76 -2.29 -11.41 -9.63
C ASP A 76 -2.94 -10.27 -8.84
N LEU A 77 -2.40 -9.91 -7.67
CA LEU A 77 -2.85 -8.73 -6.93
C LEU A 77 -2.59 -7.44 -7.70
N LEU A 78 -1.41 -7.30 -8.33
CA LEU A 78 -1.10 -6.16 -9.18
C LEU A 78 -2.06 -6.07 -10.38
N ASN A 79 -2.36 -7.19 -11.02
CA ASN A 79 -3.30 -7.24 -12.15
C ASN A 79 -4.71 -6.81 -11.71
N GLN A 80 -5.19 -7.29 -10.56
CA GLN A 80 -6.49 -6.90 -10.01
C GLN A 80 -6.54 -5.41 -9.65
N ALA A 81 -5.49 -4.88 -9.01
CA ALA A 81 -5.41 -3.47 -8.66
C ALA A 81 -5.38 -2.56 -9.90
N ASN A 82 -4.63 -2.95 -10.95
CA ASN A 82 -4.60 -2.24 -12.22
C ASN A 82 -5.94 -2.31 -12.97
N ALA A 83 -6.60 -3.47 -13.00
CA ALA A 83 -7.93 -3.62 -13.58
C ALA A 83 -8.98 -2.77 -12.84
N ARG A 84 -8.82 -2.61 -11.52
CA ARG A 84 -9.63 -1.68 -10.75
C ARG A 84 -9.39 -0.24 -11.22
N LEU A 85 -8.14 0.19 -11.40
CA LEU A 85 -7.78 1.54 -11.85
C LEU A 85 -8.21 1.85 -13.29
N SER A 86 -8.27 0.85 -14.18
CA SER A 86 -8.65 1.06 -15.59
C SER A 86 -10.13 1.45 -15.80
N ASN A 87 -10.93 1.52 -14.74
CA ASN A 87 -12.34 1.88 -14.81
C ASN A 87 -12.50 3.41 -14.73
N ALA A 88 -12.86 4.04 -15.86
CA ALA A 88 -12.79 5.49 -16.06
C ALA A 88 -13.72 6.34 -15.16
N PHE A 89 -14.71 5.73 -14.50
CA PHE A 89 -15.72 6.43 -13.68
C PHE A 89 -15.49 6.32 -12.17
N ARG A 90 -14.28 5.96 -11.72
CA ARG A 90 -14.01 5.86 -10.29
C ARG A 90 -13.93 7.22 -9.59
N PRO A 91 -14.47 7.35 -8.37
CA PRO A 91 -14.17 8.47 -7.48
C PRO A 91 -12.67 8.67 -7.27
N LYS A 92 -12.21 9.92 -7.12
CA LYS A 92 -10.77 10.25 -7.02
C LYS A 92 -10.09 9.59 -5.83
N ASP A 93 -10.75 9.55 -4.68
CA ASP A 93 -10.29 8.87 -3.48
C ASP A 93 -10.11 7.37 -3.72
N GLU A 94 -11.04 6.71 -4.39
CA GLU A 94 -10.85 5.30 -4.78
C GLU A 94 -9.67 5.11 -5.74
N GLN A 95 -9.45 6.04 -6.67
CA GLN A 95 -8.28 5.99 -7.55
C GLN A 95 -6.98 6.09 -6.74
N GLY A 96 -6.93 7.02 -5.79
CA GLY A 96 -5.79 7.19 -4.88
C GLY A 96 -5.55 5.95 -4.03
N PHE A 97 -6.61 5.37 -3.47
CA PHE A 97 -6.56 4.15 -2.68
C PHE A 97 -5.98 2.98 -3.48
N ASN A 98 -6.48 2.73 -4.68
CA ASN A 98 -5.97 1.64 -5.52
C ASN A 98 -4.54 1.94 -6.02
N THR A 99 -4.19 3.20 -6.26
CA THR A 99 -2.83 3.59 -6.66
C THR A 99 -1.81 3.29 -5.57
N ALA A 100 -2.15 3.56 -4.30
CA ALA A 100 -1.28 3.21 -3.17
C ALA A 100 -1.01 1.71 -3.09
N TRP A 101 -2.04 0.87 -3.35
CA TRP A 101 -1.87 -0.58 -3.44
C TRP A 101 -0.91 -0.98 -4.55
N VAL A 102 -1.05 -0.42 -5.75
CA VAL A 102 -0.15 -0.71 -6.87
C VAL A 102 1.29 -0.31 -6.52
N ASP A 103 1.49 0.89 -6.02
CA ASP A 103 2.83 1.37 -5.69
C ASP A 103 3.53 0.52 -4.62
N VAL A 104 2.80 0.15 -3.56
CA VAL A 104 3.31 -0.72 -2.49
C VAL A 104 3.64 -2.11 -3.02
N LEU A 105 2.74 -2.73 -3.79
CA LEU A 105 2.94 -4.07 -4.33
C LEU A 105 4.09 -4.11 -5.36
N GLN A 106 4.24 -3.06 -6.17
CA GLN A 106 5.36 -2.93 -7.10
C GLN A 106 6.70 -2.89 -6.36
N ILE A 107 6.81 -2.06 -5.33
CA ILE A 107 8.05 -1.98 -4.52
C ILE A 107 8.29 -3.30 -3.80
N PHE A 108 7.24 -3.91 -3.24
CA PHE A 108 7.35 -5.21 -2.58
C PHE A 108 7.91 -6.27 -3.54
N SER A 109 7.40 -6.34 -4.78
CA SER A 109 7.88 -7.27 -5.81
C SER A 109 9.34 -7.07 -6.26
N GLN A 110 9.98 -5.98 -5.87
CA GLN A 110 11.40 -5.70 -6.14
C GLN A 110 12.30 -6.05 -4.94
N ILE A 111 11.73 -6.21 -3.75
CA ILE A 111 12.46 -6.46 -2.50
C ILE A 111 12.55 -7.98 -2.20
N VAL A 112 11.52 -8.73 -2.54
CA VAL A 112 11.46 -10.21 -2.48
C VAL A 112 11.76 -10.84 -3.83
#